data_AF-A0AAW7CYM1-F1
#
_entry.id   AF-A0AAW7CYM1-F1
#
_cell.length_a   1.000
_cell.length_b   1.000
_cell.length_c   1.000
_cell.angle_alpha   90.00
_cell.angle_beta   90.00
_cell.angle_gamma   90.00
#
_symmetry.space_group_name_H-M   'P 1'
#
loop_
_entity.id
_entity.type
_entity.pdbx_description
1 polymer ?
#
loop_
_entity_poly.entity_id
_entity_poly.type
_entity_poly.pdbx_seq_one_letter_code
_entity_poly.pdbx_strand_id
1 'polypeptide(L)' 'MQRQTIIIACPNCSSAVALEVMQLISGTKFRCFQCSALIGLSTDSTALVKEAVERYQSTQKTENK' A
#
# COMPACT_ATOMS: atom_id res chain seq x y z
N MET A 1 -9.50 -9.90 8.67
CA MET A 1 -8.52 -8.88 8.21
C MET A 1 -8.70 -8.71 6.72
N GLN A 2 -9.14 -7.54 6.26
CA GLN A 2 -9.38 -7.30 4.83
C GLN A 2 -8.02 -7.10 4.13
N ARG A 3 -7.65 -8.00 3.22
CA ARG A 3 -6.49 -7.82 2.34
C ARG A 3 -6.89 -6.84 1.24
N GLN A 4 -6.46 -5.60 1.34
CA GLN A 4 -6.67 -4.62 0.28
C GLN A 4 -5.47 -4.67 -0.67
N THR A 5 -5.69 -5.30 -1.82
CA THR A 5 -4.71 -5.34 -2.90
C THR A 5 -5.10 -4.31 -3.95
N ILE A 6 -4.18 -3.42 -4.30
CA ILE A 6 -4.35 -2.44 -5.37
C ILE A 6 -3.41 -2.78 -6.53
N ILE A 7 -3.84 -2.46 -7.75
CA ILE A 7 -3.02 -2.62 -8.95
C ILE A 7 -2.62 -1.23 -9.43
N ILE A 8 -1.31 -1.00 -9.58
CA ILE A 8 -0.77 0.24 -10.13
C ILE A 8 0.12 -0.05 -11.34
N ALA A 9 0.28 0.92 -12.23
CA ALA A 9 1.26 0.83 -13.31
C ALA A 9 2.67 1.12 -12.78
N CYS A 10 3.64 0.28 -13.15
CA CYS A 10 5.04 0.51 -12.83
C CYS A 10 5.54 1.79 -13.52
N PRO A 11 6.19 2.73 -12.82
CA PRO A 11 6.65 3.98 -13.43
C PRO A 11 7.75 3.80 -14.47
N ASN A 12 8.48 2.69 -14.46
CA ASN A 12 9.60 2.45 -15.37
C ASN A 12 9.21 1.66 -16.65
N CYS A 13 8.19 0.80 -16.56
CA CYS A 13 7.83 -0.09 -17.68
C CYS A 13 6.32 -0.19 -17.94
N SER A 14 5.51 0.57 -17.20
CA SER A 14 4.04 0.59 -17.27
C SER A 14 3.35 -0.76 -17.02
N SER A 15 4.09 -1.79 -16.61
CA SER A 15 3.54 -3.10 -16.26
C SER A 15 2.71 -3.03 -14.98
N ALA A 16 1.63 -3.81 -14.91
CA ALA A 16 0.76 -3.89 -13.74
C ALA A 16 1.49 -4.52 -12.55
N VAL A 17 1.48 -3.84 -11.40
CA VAL A 17 2.06 -4.32 -10.15
C VAL A 17 0.97 -4.38 -9.09
N ALA A 18 0.75 -5.57 -8.55
CA ALA A 18 -0.14 -5.77 -7.41
C ALA A 18 0.61 -5.45 -6.11
N LEU A 19 0.06 -4.53 -5.32
CA LEU A 19 0.59 -4.12 -4.03
C LEU A 19 -0.44 -4.43 -2.95
N GLU A 20 0.00 -5.06 -1.86
CA GLU A 20 -0.83 -5.27 -0.68
C GLU A 20 -0.65 -4.08 0.26
N VAL A 21 -1.75 -3.36 0.53
CA VAL A 21 -1.72 -2.05 1.20
C VAL A 21 -1.14 -2.16 2.61
N MET A 22 -1.47 -3.21 3.38
CA MET A 22 -0.95 -3.33 4.75
C MET A 22 0.55 -3.62 4.76
N GLN A 23 1.03 -4.49 3.86
CA GLN A 23 2.46 -4.68 3.65
C GLN A 23 3.17 -3.40 3.21
N LEU A 24 2.57 -2.62 2.31
CA LEU A 24 3.14 -1.37 1.82
C LEU A 24 3.31 -0.34 2.96
N ILE A 25 2.28 -0.18 3.80
CA ILE A 25 2.30 0.70 4.98
C ILE A 25 3.29 0.20 6.04
N SER A 26 3.48 -1.11 6.13
CA SER A 26 4.48 -1.73 7.01
C SER A 26 5.91 -1.54 6.52
N GLY A 27 6.13 -0.87 5.39
CA GLY A 27 7.45 -0.61 4.81
C GLY A 27 7.94 -1.69 3.84
N THR A 28 7.08 -2.63 3.45
CA THR A 28 7.44 -3.66 2.47
C THR A 28 7.61 -3.02 1.09
N LYS A 29 8.68 -3.39 0.40
CA LYS A 29 8.93 -2.99 -0.99
C LYS A 29 8.53 -4.12 -1.92
N PHE A 30 7.88 -3.77 -3.01
CA PHE A 30 7.43 -4.68 -4.04
C PHE A 30 8.34 -4.57 -5.26
N ARG A 31 8.74 -5.72 -5.80
CA ARG A 31 9.56 -5.76 -7.01
C ARG A 31 8.65 -5.93 -8.22
N CYS A 32 8.79 -5.06 -9.23
CA CYS A 32 8.16 -5.28 -10.53
C CYS A 32 8.77 -6.51 -11.20
N PHE A 33 7.94 -7.45 -11.64
CA PHE A 33 8.42 -8.68 -12.29
C PHE A 33 9.11 -8.42 -13.64
N GLN A 34 8.71 -7.36 -14.36
CA GLN A 34 9.19 -7.13 -15.71
C GLN A 34 10.51 -6.34 -15.75
N CYS A 35 10.61 -5.23 -15.01
CA CYS A 35 11.82 -4.39 -15.03
C CYS A 35 12.66 -4.49 -13.76
N SER A 36 12.27 -5.32 -12.79
CA SER A 36 12.93 -5.45 -11.48
C SER A 36 13.00 -4.16 -10.64
N ALA A 37 12.23 -3.12 -11.01
CA ALA A 37 12.13 -1.90 -10.21
C ALA A 37 11.56 -2.19 -8.82
N LEU A 38 12.09 -1.52 -7.81
CA LEU A 38 11.59 -1.55 -6.43
C LEU A 38 10.59 -0.42 -6.22
N ILE A 39 9.36 -0.77 -5.91
CA ILE A 39 8.29 0.15 -5.55
C ILE A 39 8.04 0.03 -4.06
N GLY A 40 8.06 1.16 -3.35
CA GLY A 40 7.77 1.21 -1.92
C GLY A 40 7.23 2.58 -1.55
N LEU A 41 6.63 2.66 -0.36
CA LEU A 41 6.17 3.93 0.18
C LEU A 41 7.38 4.78 0.57
N SER A 42 7.34 6.08 0.26
CA SER A 42 8.42 6.99 0.67
C SER A 42 8.48 7.09 2.19
N THR A 43 9.69 7.14 2.74
CA THR A 43 9.92 7.24 4.19
C THR A 43 9.22 8.46 4.80
N ASP A 44 9.22 9.60 4.08
CA ASP A 44 8.58 10.83 4.53
C ASP A 44 7.05 10.71 4.63
N SER A 45 6.44 9.87 3.80
CA SER A 45 4.99 9.69 3.74
C SER A 45 4.50 8.55 4.64
N THR A 46 5.40 7.74 5.20
CA THR A 46 5.05 6.50 5.91
C THR A 46 4.26 6.78 7.20
N ALA A 47 4.69 7.77 8.01
CA ALA A 47 4.01 8.11 9.26
C ALA A 47 2.58 8.63 9.02
N LEU A 48 2.42 9.49 8.02
CA LEU A 48 1.14 10.12 7.69
C LEU A 48 0.13 9.10 7.13
N VAL A 49 0.59 8.22 6.23
CA VAL A 49 -0.25 7.15 5.68
C VAL A 49 -0.63 6.13 6.74
N LYS A 50 0.29 5.76 7.65
CA LYS A 50 0.00 4.86 8.76
C LYS A 50 -1.09 5.42 9.67
N GLU A 51 -0.98 6.68 10.09
CA GLU A 51 -1.99 7.35 10.91
C GLU A 51 -3.36 7.40 10.21
N ALA A 52 -3.38 7.74 8.91
CA ALA A 52 -4.61 7.79 8.13
C ALA A 52 -5.30 6.41 8.06
N VAL A 53 -4.54 5.34 7.85
CA VAL A 53 -5.08 3.97 7.78
C VAL A 53 -5.56 3.49 9.15
N GLU A 54 -4.81 3.76 10.23
CA GLU A 54 -5.23 3.43 11.60
C GLU A 54 -6.55 4.13 11.97
N ARG A 55 -6.69 5.42 11.64
CA ARG A 55 -7.93 6.17 11.83
C ARG A 55 -9.08 5.59 11.02
N TYR A 56 -8.85 5.29 9.74
CA TYR A 56 -9.87 4.71 8.86
C TYR A 56 -10.37 3.35 9.36
N GLN A 57 -9.47 2.49 9.84
CA GLN A 57 -9.84 1.20 10.45
C GLN A 57 -10.61 1.37 11.76
N SER A 58 -10.28 2.41 12.54
CA SER A 58 -10.95 2.69 13.81
C SER A 58 -12.39 3.17 13.59
N THR A 59 -12.64 3.98 12.56
CA THR A 59 -13.99 4.45 12.21
C THR A 59 -14.83 3.37 11.51
N GLN A 60 -14.23 2.52 10.68
CA GLN A 60 -14.95 1.38 10.08
C GLN A 60 -15.47 0.37 11.13
N LYS A 61 -14.84 0.29 12.31
CA LYS A 61 -15.35 -0.54 13.42
C LYS A 61 -16.59 0.06 14.11
N THR A 62 -16.92 1.32 13.86
CA THR A 62 -18.02 2.05 14.53
C THR A 62 -19.30 2.16 13.69
N GLU A 63 -19.28 1.79 12.40
CA GLU A 63 -20.47 1.73 11.53
C GLU A 63 -21.12 0.33 11.53
N ASN A 64 -21.40 -0.22 12.72
CA ASN A 64 -22.36 -1.30 12.88
C ASN A 64 -22.95 -1.28 14.30
N LYS A 65 -23.75 -0.26 14.62
CA LYS A 65 -24.72 -0.34 15.72
C LYS A 65 -26.01 0.38 15.33
#